data_AF-A0A0F9NPI0-F1
#
_entry.id   AF-A0A0F9NPI0-F1
#
_cell.length_a   1.000
_cell.length_b   1.000
_cell.length_c   1.000
_cell.angle_alpha   90.00
_cell.angle_beta   90.00
_cell.angle_gamma   90.00
#
_symmetry.space_group_name_H-M   'P 1'
#
loop_
_entity.id
_entity.type
_entity.pdbx_description
1 polymer ?
#
loop_
_entity_poly.entity_id
_entity_poly.type
_entity_poly.pdbx_seq_one_letter_code
_entity_poly.pdbx_strand_id
1 'polypeptide(L)' 'MAIDSVDNIYLVGSTQNFTVNVEMCLVKFNSLGQYQWNRTWGVSGFDRGHDIVIDSSDNIYFTGVLGRMYLL' A
#
# COMPACT_ATOMS: atom_id res chain seq x y z
N MET A 1 -3.02 -1.46 8.86
CA MET A 1 -1.62 -1.42 9.32
C MET A 1 -1.28 -2.79 9.84
N ALA A 2 -0.08 -3.29 9.57
CA ALA A 2 0.43 -4.55 10.11
C ALA A 2 1.88 -4.38 10.57
N ILE A 3 2.35 -5.32 11.40
CA ILE A 3 3.70 -5.33 11.98
C ILE A 3 4.30 -6.73 11.74
N ASP A 4 5.55 -6.81 11.28
CA ASP A 4 6.26 -8.09 11.07
C ASP A 4 6.95 -8.59 12.34
N SER A 5 7.55 -9.78 12.31
CA SER A 5 8.16 -10.44 13.48
C SER A 5 9.33 -9.68 14.13
N VAL A 6 9.86 -8.64 13.46
CA VAL A 6 10.95 -7.78 13.95
C VAL A 6 10.51 -6.32 14.12
N ASP A 7 9.21 -6.12 14.34
CA ASP A 7 8.57 -4.82 14.61
C ASP A 7 8.66 -3.79 13.48
N ASN A 8 8.91 -4.19 12.23
CA ASN A 8 8.75 -3.25 11.13
C ASN A 8 7.26 -2.97 10.88
N ILE A 9 6.94 -1.72 10.56
CA ILE A 9 5.56 -1.25 10.39
C ILE A 9 5.24 -1.16 8.91
N TYR A 10 4.09 -1.71 8.53
CA TYR A 10 3.57 -1.67 7.16
C TYR A 10 2.22 -0.96 7.12
N LEU A 11 2.12 0.03 6.24
CA LEU A 11 0.90 0.79 5.98
C LEU A 11 0.44 0.56 4.56
N VAL A 12 -0.84 0.23 4.40
CA VAL A 12 -1.51 0.21 3.10
C VAL A 12 -2.41 1.44 3.01
N GLY A 13 -2.49 2.06 1.84
CA GLY A 13 -3.33 3.22 1.62
C GLY A 13 -3.37 3.64 0.16
N SER A 14 -3.56 4.94 -0.06
CA SER A 14 -3.54 5.54 -1.40
C SER A 14 -2.67 6.80 -1.40
N THR A 15 -1.99 7.06 -2.50
CA THR A 15 -1.23 8.29 -2.77
C THR A 15 -1.81 8.99 -4.00
N GLN A 16 -1.61 10.30 -4.13
CA GLN A 16 -2.05 11.06 -5.30
C GLN A 16 -0.82 11.52 -6.09
N ASN A 17 -0.83 11.30 -7.40
CA ASN A 17 0.19 11.86 -8.29
C ASN A 17 -0.22 13.25 -8.81
N PHE A 18 0.70 13.97 -9.47
CA PHE A 18 0.51 15.36 -9.90
C PHE A 18 -0.62 15.59 -10.92
N THR A 19 -1.25 14.53 -11.44
CA THR A 19 -2.21 14.59 -12.55
C THR A 19 -3.60 14.06 -12.19
N VAL A 20 -3.94 14.02 -10.90
CA VAL A 20 -5.23 13.57 -10.28
C VAL A 20 -5.45 12.07 -10.14
N ASN A 21 -4.51 11.20 -10.54
CA ASN A 21 -4.67 9.76 -10.28
C ASN A 21 -4.36 9.46 -8.81
N VAL A 22 -5.20 8.61 -8.21
CA VAL A 22 -4.97 8.05 -6.89
C VAL A 22 -4.46 6.63 -7.10
N GLU A 23 -3.28 6.33 -6.57
CA GLU A 23 -2.58 5.05 -6.69
C GLU A 23 -2.58 4.35 -5.33
N MET A 24 -2.82 3.04 -5.30
CA MET A 24 -2.67 2.25 -4.08
C MET A 24 -1.19 2.23 -3.67
N CYS A 25 -0.90 2.30 -2.38
CA CYS A 25 0.47 2.25 -1.88
C CYS A 25 0.64 1.30 -0.70
N LEU A 26 1.85 0.73 -0.59
CA LEU A 26 2.37 0.02 0.58
C LEU A 26 3.64 0.73 1.02
N VAL A 27 3.72 1.12 2.29
CA VAL A 27 4.88 1.81 2.86
C VAL A 27 5.42 1.00 4.03
N LYS A 28 6.74 0.83 4.09
CA LYS A 28 7.46 0.18 5.19
C LYS A 28 8.25 1.21 5.99
N PHE A 29 8.14 1.12 7.31
CA PHE A 29 9.02 1.76 8.29
C PHE A 29 9.70 0.69 9.13
N ASN A 30 10.87 0.98 9.70
CA ASN A 30 11.47 0.10 10.70
C ASN A 30 10.80 0.28 12.08
N SER A 31 11.23 -0.49 13.07
CA SER A 31 10.71 -0.46 14.44
C SER A 31 10.90 0.87 15.18
N LEU A 32 11.76 1.76 14.67
CA LEU A 32 11.94 3.12 15.16
C LEU A 32 11.05 4.14 14.43
N GLY A 33 10.17 3.69 13.54
CA GLY A 33 9.35 4.55 12.69
C GLY A 33 10.11 5.24 11.56
N GLN A 34 11.33 4.79 11.23
CA GLN A 34 12.12 5.37 10.14
C GLN A 34 11.71 4.75 8.81
N TYR A 35 11.41 5.60 7.83
CA TYR A 35 11.05 5.18 6.47
C TYR A 35 12.11 4.24 5.87
N GLN A 36 11.67 3.15 5.26
CA GLN A 36 12.54 2.20 4.57
C GLN A 36 12.29 2.22 3.06
N TRP A 37 11.04 2.01 2.64
CA TRP A 37 10.64 2.02 1.24
C TRP A 37 9.13 2.16 1.08
N ASN A 38 8.68 2.53 -0.11
CA ASN A 38 7.30 2.39 -0.54
C ASN A 38 7.23 1.68 -1.91
N ARG A 39 6.06 1.09 -2.17
CA ARG A 39 5.66 0.58 -3.48
C ARG A 39 4.29 1.14 -3.80
N THR A 40 4.06 1.50 -5.06
CA THR A 40 2.76 1.94 -5.56
C THR A 40 2.27 1.00 -6.65
N TRP A 41 0.95 0.83 -6.71
CA TRP A 41 0.26 0.10 -7.76
C TRP A 41 -0.90 0.93 -8.22
N GLY A 42 -0.99 1.13 -9.52
CA GLY A 42 -2.16 1.74 -10.08
C GLY A 42 -2.14 1.84 -11.59
N VAL A 43 -3.32 2.07 -12.13
CA VAL A 43 -3.57 2.48 -13.52
C VAL A 43 -4.28 3.83 -13.50
N SER A 44 -4.69 4.38 -14.65
CA SER A 44 -5.50 5.60 -14.67
C SER A 44 -6.79 5.41 -13.85
N GLY A 45 -7.02 6.30 -12.87
CA GLY A 45 -8.21 6.30 -12.03
C GLY A 45 -7.94 6.40 -10.52
N PHE A 46 -8.83 5.81 -9.72
CA PHE A 46 -8.83 5.90 -8.26
C PHE A 46 -8.59 4.53 -7.62
N ASP A 47 -7.32 4.17 -7.44
CA ASP A 47 -6.90 2.91 -6.83
C ASP A 47 -6.71 3.08 -5.32
N ARG A 48 -7.26 2.16 -4.53
CA ARG A 48 -7.23 2.27 -3.06
C ARG A 48 -6.79 0.97 -2.42
N GLY A 49 -5.81 1.06 -1.53
CA GLY A 49 -5.51 0.01 -0.56
C GLY A 49 -6.47 0.04 0.62
N HIS A 50 -6.95 -1.13 1.05
CA HIS A 50 -7.96 -1.25 2.10
C HIS A 50 -7.44 -1.92 3.36
N ASP A 51 -6.80 -3.08 3.23
CA ASP A 51 -6.37 -3.86 4.38
C ASP A 51 -5.05 -4.59 4.12
N ILE A 52 -4.36 -4.95 5.21
CA ILE A 52 -3.06 -5.62 5.19
C ILE A 52 -2.94 -6.57 6.38
N VAL A 53 -2.46 -7.78 6.11
CA VAL A 53 -2.09 -8.79 7.11
C VAL A 53 -0.70 -9.33 6.80
N ILE A 54 -0.04 -9.82 7.85
CA ILE A 54 1.27 -10.48 7.77
C ILE A 54 1.12 -11.84 8.45
N ASP A 55 1.57 -12.91 7.80
CA ASP A 55 1.53 -14.25 8.37
C ASP A 55 2.73 -14.51 9.32
N SER A 56 2.77 -15.68 9.95
CA SER A 56 3.85 -16.04 10.88
C SER A 56 5.22 -16.24 10.22
N SER A 57 5.29 -16.19 8.89
CA SER A 57 6.52 -16.28 8.11
C SER A 57 6.91 -14.93 7.49
N ASP A 58 6.31 -13.84 7.96
CA ASP A 58 6.49 -12.47 7.48
C ASP A 58 6.10 -12.26 6.00
N ASN A 59 5.26 -13.13 5.44
CA ASN A 59 4.68 -12.86 4.12
C ASN A 59 3.59 -11.80 4.24
N ILE A 60 3.65 -10.81 3.35
CA ILE A 60 2.75 -9.65 3.36
C ILE A 60 1.62 -9.87 2.35
N TYR A 61 0.38 -9.80 2.83
CA TYR A 61 -0.82 -9.83 2.02
C TYR A 61 -1.60 -8.54 2.22
N PHE A 62 -1.99 -7.90 1.13
CA PHE A 62 -2.80 -6.69 1.21
C PHE A 62 -3.85 -6.68 0.10
N THR A 63 -4.94 -5.98 0.36
CA THR A 63 -6.09 -5.91 -0.53
C THR A 63 -6.41 -4.47 -0.88
N GLY A 64 -7.11 -4.29 -1.99
CA GLY A 64 -7.50 -3.00 -2.50
C GLY A 64 -8.40 -3.14 -3.71
N VAL A 65 -8.82 -2.00 -4.25
CA VAL A 65 -9.62 -1.93 -5.48
C VAL A 65 -8.83 -1.13 -6.52
N LEU A 66 -8.80 -1.66 -7.75
CA LEU A 66 -8.35 -0.90 -8.91
C LEU A 66 -9.54 -0.14 -9.53
N GLY A 67 -9.50 1.18 -9.47
CA GLY A 67 -10.50 2.06 -10.05
C GLY A 67 -10.24 2.24 -11.54
N ARG A 68 -10.59 1.25 -12.37
CA ARG A 68 -10.51 1.40 -13.83
C ARG A 68 -11.60 2.35 -14.33
N MET A 69 -11.21 3.46 -14.95
CA MET A 69 -12.10 4.19 -15.86
C MET A 69 -12.15 3.44 -17.19
N TYR A 70 -13.27 2.80 -17.50
CA TYR A 70 -13.53 2.37 -18.87
C TYR A 70 -13.81 3.62 -19.71
N LEU A 71 -12.98 3.90 -20.70
CA LEU A 71 -13.36 4.75 -21.82
C LEU A 71 -14.26 3.88 -22.72
N LEU A 72 -15.56 4.20 -22.76
CA LEU A 72 -16.49 3.74 -23.80
C LEU A 72 -16.26 4.54 -25.08
#